data_AF-A0A552AAX1-F1
#
_entry.id   AF-A0A552AAX1-F1
#
_cell.length_a   1.000
_cell.length_b   1.000
_cell.length_c   1.000
_cell.angle_alpha   90.00
_cell.angle_beta   90.00
_cell.angle_gamma   90.00
#
_symmetry.space_group_name_H-M   'P 1'
#
loop_
_entity.id
_entity.type
_entity.pdbx_description
1 polymer ?
#
loop_
_entity_poly.entity_id
_entity_poly.type
_entity_poly.pdbx_seq_one_letter_code
_entity_poly.pdbx_strand_id
1 'polypeptide(L)'
;LNRETIKKILRSDIMRESVIYQDILEEGREEGEEKGLQKGKEEKARQIALKMLSAGFSIPEIARFTDLSPDAIEQLQRQQHN
;
A
#
# COMPACT_ATOMS: atom_id res chain seq x y z
N LEU A 1 -4.98 24.63 -17.13
CA LEU A 1 -3.53 24.91 -16.97
C LEU A 1 -2.78 23.58 -16.81
N ASN A 2 -1.57 23.44 -17.35
CA ASN A 2 -0.74 22.25 -17.15
C ASN A 2 0.22 22.43 -15.96
N ARG A 3 0.79 21.31 -15.46
CA ARG A 3 1.68 21.29 -14.29
C ARG A 3 2.87 22.26 -14.42
N GLU A 4 3.47 22.33 -15.61
CA GLU A 4 4.64 23.18 -15.86
C GLU A 4 4.27 24.67 -15.86
N THR A 5 3.10 25.05 -16.38
CA THR A 5 2.59 26.42 -16.29
C THR A 5 2.27 26.79 -14.84
N ILE A 6 1.67 25.88 -14.06
CA ILE A 6 1.37 26.10 -12.64
C ILE A 6 2.65 26.32 -11.83
N LYS A 7 3.68 25.48 -12.04
CA LYS A 7 4.98 25.64 -11.37
C LYS A 7 5.64 27.00 -11.64
N LYS A 8 5.55 27.50 -12.88
CA LYS A 8 6.08 28.83 -13.25
C LYS A 8 5.32 29.97 -12.58
N ILE A 9 3.99 29.88 -12.51
CA ILE A 9 3.14 30.88 -11.85
C ILE A 9 3.38 30.89 -10.33
N LEU A 10 3.44 29.70 -9.72
CA LEU A 10 3.61 29.57 -8.27
C LEU A 10 5.05 29.75 -7.80
N ARG A 11 6.05 29.80 -8.70
CA ARG A 11 7.49 29.82 -8.35
C ARG A 11 7.82 28.80 -7.26
N SER A 12 7.87 27.53 -7.66
CA SER A 12 8.01 26.39 -6.75
C SER A 12 9.20 26.48 -5.79
N ASP A 13 10.25 27.21 -6.13
CA ASP A 13 11.39 27.56 -5.30
C ASP A 13 11.00 28.44 -4.12
N ILE A 14 10.20 29.48 -4.34
CA ILE A 14 9.70 30.38 -3.29
C ILE A 14 8.66 29.66 -2.42
N MET A 15 7.78 28.88 -3.04
CA MET A 15 6.73 28.17 -2.29
C MET A 15 7.28 27.13 -1.32
N ARG A 16 8.47 26.58 -1.57
CA ARG A 16 9.11 25.63 -0.64
C ARG A 16 9.38 26.23 0.73
N GLU A 17 9.56 27.53 0.85
CA GLU A 17 9.75 28.18 2.15
C GLU A 17 8.42 28.52 2.85
N SER A 18 7.28 28.38 2.15
CA SER A 18 5.97 28.65 2.71
C SER A 18 5.60 27.60 3.75
N VAL A 19 5.15 28.04 4.94
CA VAL A 19 4.63 27.18 6.00
C VAL A 19 3.51 26.27 5.48
N ILE A 20 2.58 26.83 4.69
CA ILE A 20 1.47 26.07 4.09
C ILE A 20 1.99 24.93 3.19
N TYR A 21 3.09 25.16 2.46
CA TYR A 21 3.66 24.13 1.61
C TYR A 21 4.35 23.03 2.43
N GLN A 22 5.00 23.40 3.54
CA GLN A 22 5.60 22.44 4.47
C GLN A 22 4.52 21.57 5.13
N ASP A 23 3.41 22.17 5.56
CA ASP A 23 2.28 21.43 6.13
C ASP A 23 1.72 20.41 5.13
N ILE A 24 1.52 20.82 3.86
CA ILE A 24 1.06 19.90 2.79
C ILE A 24 2.08 18.78 2.53
N LEU A 25 3.38 19.08 2.58
CA LEU A 25 4.42 18.08 2.41
C LEU A 25 4.46 17.08 3.58
N GLU A 26 4.26 17.56 4.80
CA GLU A 26 4.22 16.73 6.00
C GLU A 26 3.00 15.81 5.98
N GLU A 27 1.80 16.35 5.71
CA GLU A 27 0.57 15.56 5.54
C GLU A 27 0.75 14.49 4.44
N GLY A 28 1.32 14.87 3.30
CA GLY A 28 1.61 13.93 2.21
C GLY A 28 2.62 12.84 2.60
N ARG A 29 3.59 13.13 3.47
CA ARG A 29 4.54 12.14 4.00
C ARG A 29 3.83 11.20 4.96
N GLU A 30 3.04 11.72 5.90
CA GLU A 30 2.28 10.91 6.87
C GLU A 30 1.31 9.96 6.17
N GLU A 31 0.53 10.46 5.21
CA GLU A 31 -0.34 9.61 4.40
C GLU A 31 0.46 8.55 3.62
N GLY A 32 1.63 8.93 3.10
CA GLY A 32 2.52 8.03 2.38
C GLY A 32 3.05 6.89 3.25
N GLU A 33 3.46 7.21 4.48
CA GLU A 33 3.92 6.24 5.47
C GLU A 33 2.79 5.31 5.90
N GLU A 34 1.59 5.83 6.18
CA GLU A 34 0.42 5.03 6.55
C GLU A 34 0.03 4.06 5.41
N LYS A 35 -0.10 4.58 4.19
CA LYS A 35 -0.39 3.77 2.99
C LYS A 35 0.70 2.72 2.75
N GLY A 36 1.96 3.08 2.95
CA GLY A 36 3.11 2.18 2.83
C GLY A 36 3.06 1.05 3.84
N LEU A 37 2.80 1.37 5.11
CA LEU A 37 2.68 0.38 6.19
C LEU A 37 1.52 -0.58 5.94
N GLN A 38 0.36 -0.07 5.52
CA GLN A 38 -0.82 -0.90 5.25
C GLN A 38 -0.57 -1.86 4.08
N LYS A 39 0.00 -1.36 2.98
CA LYS A 39 0.39 -2.21 1.83
C LYS A 39 1.42 -3.26 2.23
N GLY A 40 2.40 -2.89 3.06
CA GLY A 40 3.43 -3.82 3.55
C GLY A 40 2.84 -4.95 4.41
N LYS A 41 1.89 -4.63 5.29
CA LYS A 41 1.17 -5.64 6.09
C LYS A 41 0.37 -6.59 5.21
N GLU A 42 -0.39 -6.06 4.25
CA GLU A 42 -1.19 -6.86 3.34
C GLU A 42 -0.33 -7.77 2.45
N GLU A 43 0.74 -7.24 1.88
CA GLU A 43 1.68 -8.00 1.05
C GLU A 43 2.35 -9.12 1.86
N LYS A 44 2.79 -8.83 3.09
CA LYS A 44 3.37 -9.84 3.98
C LYS A 44 2.35 -10.93 4.34
N ALA A 45 1.10 -10.57 4.62
CA ALA A 45 0.03 -11.54 4.89
C ALA A 45 -0.21 -12.46 3.69
N ARG A 46 -0.27 -11.90 2.47
CA ARG A 46 -0.39 -12.69 1.22
C ARG A 46 0.79 -13.64 1.03
N GLN A 47 2.02 -13.18 1.25
CA GLN A 47 3.22 -14.03 1.14
C GLN A 47 3.21 -15.18 2.15
N ILE A 48 2.77 -14.94 3.38
CA ILE A 48 2.62 -15.99 4.39
C ILE A 48 1.54 -16.99 3.96
N ALA A 49 0.38 -16.51 3.51
CA ALA A 49 -0.71 -17.36 3.03
C ALA A 49 -0.28 -18.25 1.86
N LEU A 50 0.47 -17.71 0.89
CA LEU A 50 1.03 -18.49 -0.22
C LEU A 50 1.97 -19.61 0.26
N LYS A 51 2.86 -19.32 1.23
CA LYS A 51 3.74 -20.34 1.81
C LYS A 51 2.94 -21.43 2.53
N MET A 52 1.87 -21.05 3.24
CA MET A 52 1.00 -22.00 3.93
C MET A 52 0.19 -22.85 2.94
N LEU A 53 -0.33 -22.26 1.86
CA LEU A 53 -0.99 -22.99 0.77
C LEU A 53 -0.04 -24.03 0.18
N SER A 54 1.20 -23.64 -0.14
CA SER A 54 2.22 -24.56 -0.66
C SER A 54 2.64 -25.63 0.34
N ALA A 55 2.50 -25.39 1.65
CA ALA A 55 2.71 -26.37 2.70
C ALA A 55 1.48 -27.27 2.97
N GLY A 56 0.37 -27.08 2.25
CA GLY A 56 -0.82 -27.92 2.34
C GLY A 56 -1.83 -27.54 3.43
N PHE A 57 -1.71 -26.35 4.04
CA PHE A 57 -2.70 -25.87 5.01
C PHE A 57 -4.04 -25.58 4.34
N SER A 58 -5.14 -25.77 5.07
CA SER A 58 -6.48 -25.47 4.59
C SER A 58 -6.77 -23.96 4.61
N ILE A 59 -7.66 -23.49 3.72
CA ILE A 59 -8.09 -22.07 3.67
C ILE A 59 -8.59 -21.57 5.04
N PRO A 60 -9.43 -22.33 5.80
CA PRO A 60 -9.87 -21.89 7.12
C PRO A 60 -8.76 -21.82 8.16
N GLU A 61 -7.68 -22.58 8.04
CA GLU A 61 -6.51 -22.45 8.92
C GLU A 61 -5.69 -21.22 8.56
N ILE A 62 -5.46 -20.99 7.27
CA ILE A 62 -4.71 -19.82 6.79
C ILE A 62 -5.40 -18.52 7.19
N ALA A 63 -6.73 -18.46 7.04
CA ALA A 63 -7.53 -17.28 7.42
C ALA A 63 -7.38 -16.93 8.91
N ARG A 64 -7.22 -17.93 9.79
CA ARG A 64 -7.05 -17.70 11.24
C ARG A 64 -5.73 -17.03 11.59
N PHE A 65 -4.68 -17.23 10.79
CA PHE A 65 -3.32 -16.80 11.13
C PHE A 65 -2.81 -15.62 10.28
N THR A 66 -3.49 -15.29 9.19
CA THR A 66 -3.04 -14.26 8.23
C THR A 66 -3.94 -13.03 8.17
N ASP A 67 -5.05 -13.02 8.93
CA ASP A 67 -6.09 -11.98 8.88
C ASP A 67 -6.67 -11.74 7.47
N LEU A 68 -6.43 -12.65 6.53
CA LEU A 68 -7.00 -12.63 5.20
C LEU A 68 -8.38 -13.28 5.19
N SER A 69 -9.27 -12.76 4.35
CA SER A 69 -10.55 -13.44 4.10
C SER A 69 -10.34 -14.76 3.34
N PRO A 70 -11.22 -15.75 3.53
CA PRO A 70 -11.20 -16.97 2.73
C PRO A 70 -11.19 -16.69 1.22
N ASP A 71 -12.00 -15.73 0.76
CA ASP A 71 -12.07 -15.33 -0.66
C ASP A 71 -10.73 -14.82 -1.20
N ALA A 72 -9.98 -14.05 -0.41
CA ALA A 72 -8.67 -13.56 -0.80
C ALA A 72 -7.66 -14.71 -0.92
N ILE A 73 -7.72 -15.68 0.00
CA ILE A 73 -6.85 -16.86 -0.02
C ILE A 73 -7.19 -17.76 -1.22
N GLU A 74 -8.46 -17.93 -1.55
CA GLU A 74 -8.89 -18.66 -2.75
C GLU A 74 -8.40 -17.99 -4.03
N GLN A 75 -8.43 -16.65 -4.11
CA GLN A 75 -7.88 -15.93 -5.25
C GLN A 75 -6.38 -16.18 -5.39
N LEU A 76 -5.62 -16.13 -4.29
CA LEU A 76 -4.19 -16.44 -4.29
C LEU A 76 -3.93 -17.88 -4.76
N GLN A 77 -4.73 -18.84 -4.30
CA GLN A 77 -4.62 -20.24 -4.72
C GLN A 77 -4.85 -20.40 -6.23
N ARG A 78 -5.87 -19.73 -6.80
CA ARG A 78 -6.13 -19.75 -8.25
C ARG A 78 -4.98 -19.15 -9.06
N GLN A 79 -4.37 -18.06 -8.57
CA GLN A 79 -3.24 -17.42 -9.23
C GLN A 79 -1.96 -18.28 -9.23
N GLN A 80 -1.77 -19.18 -8.27
CA GLN A 80 -0.63 -20.11 -8.28
C GLN A 80 -0.73 -21.23 -9.33
N HIS A 81 -1.93 -21.57 -9.78
CA HIS A 81 -2.19 -22.70 -10.67
C HIS A 81 -2.44 -22.28 -12.14
N ASN A 82 -2.41 -20.99 -12.42
CA ASN A 82 -2.44 -20.40 -13.77
C ASN A 82 -1.02 -20.06 -14.23
#